data_AF-A0A178EJX7-F1
#
_entry.id   AF-A0A178EJX7-F1
#
_cell.length_a   1.000
_cell.length_b   1.000
_cell.length_c   1.000
_cell.angle_alpha   90.00
_cell.angle_beta   90.00
_cell.angle_gamma   90.00
#
_symmetry.space_group_name_H-M   'P 1'
#
loop_
_entity.id
_entity.type
_entity.pdbx_description
1 polymer ?
#
loop_
_entity_poly.entity_id
_entity_poly.type
_entity_poly.pdbx_seq_one_letter_code
_entity_poly.pdbx_strand_id
1 'polypeptide(L)'
;MDPDDERAEELETLQSIYPEIVIDSQNPYAATLHLLIAPAKPLPVIFEPDQVVERLEYLPSLQIDIVLPPSYPSEAPPTIKLSTSPAWVPQSTLDKLAEDAKLLWEEYGRGTILFAYISSLQEQAEASFDLEGITLPSSMRKELVDYSTKMKKELFDNETFDCEVCLEPKKGSMCYRMQRCSHVFCIACLQDYYNNCIKEGNVNNVKCMSTDCGNSGKEKKDRLLSPKELLQIPIPRDQVERYANIKRKKKIESDPTIVFCPRSWCQGAMRTEKYPKISDVTQMDESDSEAEVETPAQQEPATTDTAQEKRAVGVTGMDRLAVCEDCSLAFCVICLASWHGDFVRCEQRGADQLTEEDQASLNFILQNTSPCPTCSVPCQKSHGCNHMTCAQCKTHFCYLCGSWLDPGRPYLHFNDVKVKSCYRRLMDGAEGDMLNGNIQFAGARGAEQIAAFWEEEAVRIQMEINAEEG
;
A
#
# COMPACT_ATOMS: atom_id res chain seq x y z
N MET A 1 -47.22 25.37 41.08
CA MET A 1 -46.70 26.62 40.48
C MET A 1 -47.86 27.58 40.46
N ASP A 2 -47.65 28.78 40.99
CA ASP A 2 -48.54 29.89 40.68
C ASP A 2 -48.28 30.26 39.22
N PRO A 3 -49.27 30.23 38.31
CA PRO A 3 -49.07 30.54 36.90
C PRO A 3 -48.74 32.02 36.66
N ASP A 4 -48.90 32.87 37.67
CA ASP A 4 -48.57 34.31 37.64
C ASP A 4 -47.18 34.62 38.24
N ASP A 5 -46.36 33.59 38.54
CA ASP A 5 -45.01 33.78 39.08
C ASP A 5 -44.02 34.10 37.94
N GLU A 6 -43.56 35.35 37.90
CA GLU A 6 -42.62 35.88 36.89
C GLU A 6 -41.37 34.97 36.70
N ARG A 7 -40.97 34.25 37.75
CA ARG A 7 -39.84 33.30 37.71
C ARG A 7 -40.13 32.07 36.87
N ALA A 8 -41.35 31.55 36.96
CA ALA A 8 -41.78 30.39 36.18
C ALA A 8 -41.98 30.78 34.72
N GLU A 9 -42.56 31.96 34.47
CA GLU A 9 -42.75 32.50 33.11
C GLU A 9 -41.41 32.72 32.39
N GLU A 10 -40.39 33.26 33.07
CA GLU A 10 -39.05 33.43 32.48
C GLU A 10 -38.39 32.09 32.15
N LEU A 11 -38.48 31.09 33.04
CA LEU A 11 -37.90 29.76 32.80
C LEU A 11 -38.62 28.99 31.68
N GLU A 12 -39.95 29.08 31.60
CA GLU A 12 -40.73 28.49 30.51
C GLU A 12 -40.43 29.16 29.16
N THR A 13 -40.28 30.50 29.15
CA THR A 13 -39.86 31.25 27.97
C THR A 13 -38.46 30.82 27.54
N LEU A 14 -37.53 30.67 28.50
CA LEU A 14 -36.19 30.16 28.21
C LEU A 14 -36.19 28.73 27.69
N GLN A 15 -37.05 27.85 28.21
CA GLN A 15 -37.17 26.48 27.69
C GLN A 15 -37.70 26.43 26.26
N SER A 16 -38.48 27.44 25.86
CA SER A 16 -38.93 27.59 24.48
C SER A 16 -37.82 28.07 23.54
N ILE A 17 -36.86 28.86 24.05
CA ILE A 17 -35.71 29.37 23.29
C ILE A 17 -34.57 28.33 23.25
N TYR A 18 -34.30 27.69 24.38
CA TYR A 18 -33.23 26.73 24.61
C TYR A 18 -33.84 25.40 25.08
N PRO A 19 -34.26 24.52 24.16
CA PRO A 19 -34.88 23.23 24.51
C PRO A 19 -33.97 22.31 25.33
N GLU A 20 -32.66 22.56 25.34
CA GLU A 20 -31.65 21.88 26.14
C GLU A 20 -31.66 22.25 27.64
N ILE A 21 -32.41 23.28 28.07
CA ILE A 21 -32.50 23.65 29.48
C ILE A 21 -33.30 22.60 30.26
N VAL A 22 -32.73 22.13 31.36
CA VAL A 22 -33.36 21.14 32.24
C VAL A 22 -33.77 21.83 33.54
N ILE A 23 -35.09 21.94 33.76
CA ILE A 23 -35.65 22.43 35.02
C ILE A 23 -35.70 21.26 36.00
N ASP A 24 -35.24 21.46 37.25
CA ASP A 24 -35.22 20.40 38.25
C ASP A 24 -36.65 20.01 38.67
N SER A 25 -36.94 18.71 38.61
CA SER A 25 -38.18 18.11 39.09
C SER A 25 -38.48 18.36 40.58
N GLN A 26 -37.45 18.60 41.41
CA GLN A 26 -37.60 18.86 42.85
C GLN A 26 -37.70 20.35 43.18
N ASN A 27 -37.13 21.21 42.34
CA ASN A 27 -37.17 22.65 42.54
C ASN A 27 -37.49 23.38 41.23
N PRO A 28 -38.75 23.81 41.02
CA PRO A 28 -39.20 24.42 39.77
C PRO A 28 -38.52 25.76 39.42
N TYR A 29 -37.76 26.32 40.35
CA TYR A 29 -37.02 27.57 40.21
C TYR A 29 -35.50 27.37 40.05
N ALA A 30 -35.08 26.11 39.88
CA ALA A 30 -33.70 25.75 39.56
C ALA A 30 -33.64 25.13 38.16
N ALA A 31 -32.68 25.58 37.36
CA ALA A 31 -32.48 25.10 36.00
C ALA A 31 -30.99 24.93 35.70
N THR A 32 -30.68 23.91 34.91
CA THR A 32 -29.32 23.66 34.41
C THR A 32 -29.32 23.75 32.88
N LEU A 33 -28.37 24.51 32.35
CA LEU A 33 -28.15 24.67 30.91
C LEU A 33 -26.69 24.32 30.56
N HIS A 34 -26.49 23.52 29.52
CA HIS A 34 -25.16 23.24 28.98
C HIS A 34 -24.92 24.09 27.74
N LEU A 35 -24.13 25.14 27.88
CA LEU A 35 -23.82 26.04 26.78
C LEU A 35 -22.63 25.50 25.96
N LEU A 36 -22.84 25.24 24.67
CA LEU A 36 -21.76 24.83 23.77
C LEU A 36 -20.80 26.02 23.53
N ILE A 37 -19.50 25.76 23.64
CA ILE A 37 -18.46 26.77 23.46
C ILE A 37 -17.74 26.51 22.15
N ALA A 38 -18.00 27.39 21.18
CA ALA A 38 -17.37 27.42 19.86
C ALA A 38 -16.72 28.78 19.63
N PRO A 39 -15.46 28.98 20.03
CA PRO A 39 -14.78 30.25 19.86
C PRO A 39 -14.61 30.60 18.37
N ALA A 40 -14.79 31.87 18.01
CA ALA A 40 -14.65 32.34 16.62
C ALA A 40 -13.21 32.20 16.10
N LYS A 41 -12.23 32.23 17.01
CA LYS A 41 -10.82 31.93 16.73
C LYS A 41 -10.41 30.73 17.59
N PRO A 42 -9.82 29.67 17.00
CA PRO A 42 -9.36 28.51 17.76
C PRO A 42 -8.42 28.92 18.90
N LEU A 43 -8.83 28.62 20.13
CA LEU A 43 -8.13 29.02 21.34
C LEU A 43 -6.84 28.19 21.48
N PRO A 44 -5.66 28.81 21.61
CA PRO A 44 -4.44 28.08 21.89
C PRO A 44 -4.43 27.58 23.35
N VAL A 45 -4.42 26.26 23.51
CA VAL A 45 -4.27 25.58 24.80
C VAL A 45 -2.86 25.02 24.90
N ILE A 46 -2.12 25.46 25.92
CA ILE A 46 -0.76 25.03 26.22
C ILE A 46 -0.84 23.93 27.28
N PHE A 47 -0.36 22.73 26.94
CA PHE A 47 -0.33 21.61 27.88
C PHE A 47 1.04 21.50 28.58
N GLU A 48 1.06 21.56 29.91
CA GLU A 48 2.28 21.36 30.71
C GLU A 48 2.38 19.92 31.26
N PRO A 49 3.59 19.32 31.33
CA PRO A 49 4.91 19.90 31.05
C PRO A 49 5.38 19.84 29.58
N ASP A 50 4.61 19.26 28.66
CA ASP A 50 5.05 18.97 27.28
C ASP A 50 5.15 20.23 26.38
N GLN A 51 4.65 21.39 26.82
CA GLN A 51 4.58 22.65 26.07
C GLN A 51 3.96 22.51 24.67
N VAL A 52 3.05 21.56 24.50
CA VAL A 52 2.34 21.38 23.22
C VAL A 52 1.20 22.38 23.13
N VAL A 53 1.17 23.14 22.05
CA VAL A 53 0.10 24.08 21.72
C VAL A 53 -0.90 23.40 20.81
N GLU A 54 -2.11 23.17 21.29
CA GLU A 54 -3.23 22.72 20.47
C GLU A 54 -4.22 23.87 20.25
N ARG A 55 -4.82 23.95 19.07
CA ARG A 55 -5.83 24.94 18.73
C ARG A 55 -7.18 24.25 18.64
N LEU A 56 -8.03 24.44 19.64
CA LEU A 56 -9.32 23.75 19.73
C LEU A 56 -10.43 24.65 19.16
N GLU A 57 -11.19 24.10 18.20
CA GLU A 57 -12.36 24.74 17.60
C GLU A 57 -13.61 24.59 18.46
N TYR A 58 -13.70 23.50 19.21
CA TYR A 58 -14.79 23.20 20.14
C TYR A 58 -14.24 22.84 21.51
N LEU A 59 -14.81 23.44 22.54
CA LEU A 59 -14.44 23.23 23.95
C LEU A 59 -15.63 22.62 24.72
N PRO A 60 -15.36 21.90 25.83
CA PRO A 60 -16.41 21.34 26.68
C PRO A 60 -17.43 22.40 27.07
N SER A 61 -18.71 22.02 27.04
CA SER A 61 -19.82 22.93 27.35
C SER A 61 -19.69 23.52 28.76
N LEU A 62 -20.06 24.79 28.89
CA LEU A 62 -20.21 25.46 30.18
C LEU A 62 -21.55 25.06 30.80
N GLN A 63 -21.49 24.40 31.95
CA GLN A 63 -22.67 24.11 32.74
C GLN A 63 -23.03 25.36 33.56
N ILE A 64 -24.26 25.82 33.37
CA ILE A 64 -24.85 26.98 34.03
C ILE A 64 -25.95 26.46 34.94
N ASP A 65 -25.71 26.48 36.25
CA ASP A 65 -26.71 26.16 37.25
C ASP A 65 -27.33 27.46 37.77
N ILE A 66 -28.62 27.64 37.48
CA ILE A 66 -29.41 28.83 37.81
C ILE A 66 -30.33 28.48 38.96
N VAL A 67 -30.34 29.30 40.01
CA VAL A 67 -31.32 29.21 41.10
C VAL A 67 -31.96 30.58 41.31
N LEU A 68 -33.28 30.64 41.11
CA LEU A 68 -34.07 31.86 41.28
C LEU A 68 -34.59 31.96 42.73
N PRO A 69 -34.15 32.96 43.52
CA PRO A 69 -34.67 33.17 44.86
C PRO A 69 -36.13 33.63 44.84
N PRO A 70 -36.88 33.51 45.96
CA PRO A 70 -38.28 33.95 46.06
C PRO A 70 -38.49 35.46 45.88
N SER A 71 -37.43 36.25 45.99
CA SER A 71 -37.42 37.70 45.86
C SER A 71 -36.94 38.18 44.47
N TYR A 72 -36.71 37.26 43.53
CA TYR A 72 -36.44 37.58 42.12
C TYR A 72 -37.77 37.80 41.38
N PRO A 73 -37.88 38.79 40.47
CA PRO A 73 -36.81 39.61 39.88
C PRO A 73 -36.56 40.95 40.58
N SER A 74 -37.49 41.46 41.39
CA SER A 74 -37.50 42.87 41.81
C SER A 74 -36.57 43.21 42.98
N GLU A 75 -36.29 42.27 43.88
CA GLU A 75 -35.59 42.51 45.15
C GLU A 75 -34.21 41.84 45.24
N ALA A 76 -34.00 40.70 44.57
CA ALA A 76 -32.72 39.98 44.58
C ALA A 76 -32.32 39.44 43.20
N PRO A 77 -31.01 39.39 42.88
CA PRO A 77 -30.49 38.81 41.64
C PRO A 77 -30.56 37.28 41.64
N PRO A 78 -30.42 36.64 40.47
CA PRO A 78 -30.40 35.19 40.36
C PRO A 78 -29.06 34.64 40.88
N THR A 79 -29.08 33.46 41.51
CA THR A 79 -27.85 32.79 41.93
C THR A 79 -27.37 31.88 40.81
N ILE A 80 -26.26 32.26 40.18
CA ILE A 80 -25.68 31.53 39.05
C ILE A 80 -24.37 30.88 39.50
N LYS A 81 -24.24 29.58 39.23
CA LYS A 81 -22.99 28.84 39.38
C LYS A 81 -22.57 28.31 38.02
N LEU A 82 -21.33 28.61 37.66
CA LEU A 82 -20.74 28.18 36.41
C LEU A 82 -19.71 27.10 36.68
N SER A 83 -19.76 26.01 35.92
CA SER A 83 -18.77 24.94 36.01
C SER A 83 -18.48 24.32 34.64
N THR A 84 -17.29 23.76 34.49
CA THR A 84 -16.88 23.03 33.28
C THR A 84 -16.37 21.65 33.67
N SER A 85 -16.71 20.64 32.87
CA SER A 85 -16.20 19.28 33.03
C SER A 85 -15.62 18.82 31.69
N PRO A 86 -14.29 18.70 31.56
CA PRO A 86 -13.23 19.00 32.53
C PRO A 86 -13.09 20.50 32.87
N ALA A 87 -12.50 20.81 34.03
CA ALA A 87 -12.30 22.19 34.52
C ALA A 87 -11.20 22.92 33.73
N TRP A 88 -11.54 23.36 32.52
CA TRP A 88 -10.59 24.01 31.60
C TRP A 88 -10.61 25.55 31.70
N VAL A 89 -11.69 26.13 32.22
CA VAL A 89 -11.79 27.58 32.48
C VAL A 89 -11.23 27.89 33.88
N PRO A 90 -10.35 28.90 34.03
CA PRO A 90 -9.89 29.33 35.35
C PRO A 90 -11.06 29.76 36.25
N GLN A 91 -11.02 29.38 37.53
CA GLN A 91 -12.06 29.73 38.50
C GLN A 91 -12.26 31.25 38.61
N SER A 92 -11.19 32.04 38.49
CA SER A 92 -11.27 33.50 38.49
C SER A 92 -12.12 34.07 37.35
N THR A 93 -12.16 33.39 36.21
CA THR A 93 -12.99 33.81 35.06
C THR A 93 -14.43 33.41 35.29
N LEU A 94 -14.69 32.20 35.81
CA LEU A 94 -16.04 31.76 36.18
C LEU A 94 -16.67 32.67 37.24
N ASP A 95 -15.88 33.09 38.23
CA ASP A 95 -16.35 33.99 39.29
C ASP A 95 -16.71 35.39 38.74
N LYS A 96 -15.91 35.91 37.80
CA LYS A 96 -16.22 37.17 37.09
C LYS A 96 -17.51 37.06 36.28
N LEU A 97 -17.66 35.99 35.49
CA LEU A 97 -18.87 35.75 34.70
C LEU A 97 -20.12 35.60 35.58
N ALA A 98 -19.99 35.03 36.79
CA ALA A 98 -21.08 34.95 37.75
C ALA A 98 -21.39 36.32 38.41
N GLU A 99 -20.40 37.20 38.53
CA GLU A 99 -20.57 38.57 39.01
C GLU A 99 -21.22 39.47 37.94
N ASP A 100 -20.87 39.28 36.66
CA ASP A 100 -21.48 39.98 35.52
C ASP A 100 -23.00 39.79 35.46
N ALA A 101 -23.50 38.62 35.88
CA ALA A 101 -24.94 38.38 36.01
C ALA A 101 -25.64 39.36 36.98
N LYS A 102 -24.96 39.67 38.10
CA LYS A 102 -25.49 40.60 39.10
C LYS A 102 -25.43 42.03 38.60
N LEU A 103 -24.35 42.40 37.90
CA LEU A 103 -24.20 43.72 37.27
C LEU A 103 -25.29 43.94 36.21
N LEU A 104 -25.50 42.96 35.32
CA LEU A 104 -26.56 43.01 34.31
C LEU A 104 -27.95 43.16 34.93
N TRP A 105 -28.21 42.51 36.07
CA TRP A 105 -29.48 42.68 36.81
C TRP A 105 -29.68 44.10 37.35
N GLU A 106 -28.62 44.74 37.84
CA GLU A 106 -28.67 46.15 38.28
C GLU A 106 -28.88 47.11 37.11
N GLU A 107 -28.20 46.88 35.98
CA GLU A 107 -28.30 47.70 34.77
C GLU A 107 -29.66 47.60 34.07
N TYR A 108 -30.25 46.41 34.02
CA TYR A 108 -31.59 46.17 33.47
C TYR A 108 -32.73 46.65 34.38
N GLY A 109 -32.41 47.24 35.54
CA GLY A 109 -33.41 47.83 36.43
C GLY A 109 -34.20 46.79 37.23
N ARG A 110 -33.58 45.67 37.62
CA ARG A 110 -34.15 44.62 38.48
C ARG A 110 -35.35 43.89 37.86
N GLY A 111 -35.20 43.47 36.60
CA GLY A 111 -36.17 42.65 35.86
C GLY A 111 -35.67 41.23 35.57
N THR A 112 -36.38 40.53 34.68
CA THR A 112 -35.98 39.23 34.10
C THR A 112 -34.76 39.42 33.20
N ILE A 113 -33.67 38.71 33.48
CA ILE A 113 -32.36 38.92 32.82
C ILE A 113 -31.72 37.65 32.27
N LEU A 114 -32.30 36.47 32.50
CA LEU A 114 -31.64 35.21 32.19
C LEU A 114 -31.35 35.07 30.69
N PHE A 115 -32.27 35.50 29.81
CA PHE A 115 -32.03 35.51 28.36
C PHE A 115 -30.87 36.44 27.96
N ALA A 116 -30.85 37.66 28.50
CA ALA A 116 -29.79 38.63 28.21
C ALA A 116 -28.43 38.14 28.74
N TYR A 117 -28.43 37.51 29.91
CA TYR A 117 -27.24 36.91 30.49
C TYR A 117 -26.71 35.73 29.67
N ILE A 118 -27.57 34.78 29.28
CA ILE A 118 -27.17 33.64 28.42
C ILE A 118 -26.65 34.15 27.07
N SER A 119 -27.28 35.18 26.48
CA SER A 119 -26.81 35.81 25.24
C SER A 119 -25.43 36.46 25.41
N SER A 120 -25.19 37.16 26.53
CA SER A 120 -23.87 37.71 26.85
C SER A 120 -22.83 36.60 27.03
N LEU A 121 -23.17 35.50 27.70
CA LEU A 121 -22.28 34.34 27.83
C LEU A 121 -21.96 33.71 26.47
N GLN A 122 -22.90 33.67 25.53
CA GLN A 122 -22.65 33.21 24.16
C GLN A 122 -21.66 34.11 23.43
N GLU A 123 -21.84 35.43 23.50
CA GLU A 123 -20.92 36.41 22.90
C GLU A 123 -19.51 36.31 23.52
N GLN A 124 -19.42 36.18 24.85
CA GLN A 124 -18.15 35.99 25.53
C GLN A 124 -17.52 34.64 25.19
N ALA A 125 -18.29 33.56 25.01
CA ALA A 125 -17.79 32.27 24.57
C ALA A 125 -17.22 32.33 23.14
N GLU A 126 -17.85 33.06 22.23
CA GLU A 126 -17.33 33.33 20.88
C GLU A 126 -16.02 34.13 20.93
N ALA A 127 -15.92 35.08 21.86
CA ALA A 127 -14.71 35.86 22.16
C ALA A 127 -13.66 35.10 23.00
N SER A 128 -13.88 33.80 23.28
CA SER A 128 -12.98 32.97 24.11
C SER A 128 -12.78 33.48 25.54
N PHE A 129 -13.76 34.18 26.12
CA PHE A 129 -13.73 34.78 27.46
C PHE A 129 -12.56 35.75 27.68
N ASP A 130 -12.13 36.46 26.62
CA ASP A 130 -10.94 37.33 26.59
C ASP A 130 -9.63 36.61 26.98
N LEU A 131 -9.59 35.28 26.86
CA LEU A 131 -8.40 34.49 27.11
C LEU A 131 -7.55 34.44 25.84
N GLU A 132 -6.34 35.00 25.89
CA GLU A 132 -5.37 34.88 24.77
C GLU A 132 -4.78 33.46 24.67
N GLY A 133 -4.84 32.69 25.75
CA GLY A 133 -4.43 31.28 25.82
C GLY A 133 -4.62 30.70 27.22
N ILE A 134 -4.78 29.38 27.31
CA ILE A 134 -5.00 28.68 28.58
C ILE A 134 -3.88 27.66 28.80
N THR A 135 -3.34 27.61 30.01
CA THR A 135 -2.39 26.57 30.44
C THR A 135 -3.14 25.47 31.19
N LEU A 136 -3.08 24.24 30.69
CA LEU A 136 -3.75 23.08 31.28
C LEU A 136 -2.78 21.92 31.53
N PRO A 137 -3.04 21.08 32.55
CA PRO A 137 -2.36 19.80 32.72
C PRO A 137 -2.45 18.89 31.49
N SER A 138 -1.32 18.30 31.10
CA SER A 138 -1.22 17.29 30.02
C SER A 138 -2.17 16.11 30.18
N SER A 139 -2.61 15.78 31.40
CA SER A 139 -3.60 14.74 31.66
C SER A 139 -4.95 14.96 30.97
N MET A 140 -5.34 16.23 30.74
CA MET A 140 -6.62 16.58 30.11
C MET A 140 -6.52 16.72 28.59
N ARG A 141 -5.31 16.63 28.02
CA ARG A 141 -5.10 16.81 26.57
C ARG A 141 -5.93 15.84 25.74
N LYS A 142 -5.88 14.55 26.09
CA LYS A 142 -6.59 13.51 25.34
C LYS A 142 -8.10 13.73 25.36
N GLU A 143 -8.67 14.05 26.53
CA GLU A 143 -10.10 14.28 26.68
C GLU A 143 -10.59 15.50 25.89
N LEU A 144 -9.84 16.61 25.92
CA LEU A 144 -10.19 17.82 25.17
C LEU A 144 -10.11 17.63 23.66
N VAL A 145 -9.06 16.97 23.17
CA VAL A 145 -8.90 16.68 21.73
C VAL A 145 -9.97 15.69 21.26
N ASP A 146 -10.24 14.63 22.03
CA ASP A 146 -11.27 13.64 21.73
C ASP A 146 -12.66 14.31 21.72
N TYR A 147 -12.96 15.18 22.69
CA TYR A 147 -14.21 15.95 22.74
C TYR A 147 -14.36 16.87 21.53
N SER A 148 -13.32 17.67 21.22
CA SER A 148 -13.35 18.61 20.09
C SER A 148 -13.59 17.87 18.76
N THR A 149 -12.91 16.75 18.56
CA THR A 149 -13.06 15.89 17.38
C THR A 149 -14.45 15.26 17.30
N LYS A 150 -14.98 14.78 18.45
CA LYS A 150 -16.32 14.20 18.54
C LYS A 150 -17.40 15.23 18.23
N MET A 151 -17.33 16.43 18.82
CA MET A 151 -18.30 17.50 18.56
C MET A 151 -18.26 17.97 17.12
N LYS A 152 -17.07 18.17 16.55
CA LYS A 152 -16.93 18.50 15.13
C LYS A 152 -17.58 17.46 14.22
N LYS A 153 -17.48 16.18 14.59
CA LYS A 153 -18.13 15.09 13.88
C LYS A 153 -19.66 15.10 14.07
N GLU A 154 -20.16 15.27 15.28
CA GLU A 154 -21.61 15.28 15.54
C GLU A 154 -22.31 16.47 14.87
N LEU A 155 -21.70 17.66 14.92
CA LEU A 155 -22.21 18.83 14.21
C LEU A 155 -22.22 18.59 12.70
N PHE A 156 -21.12 18.06 12.15
CA PHE A 156 -21.07 17.65 10.75
C PHE A 156 -22.17 16.63 10.44
N ASP A 157 -22.38 15.62 11.27
CA ASP A 157 -23.33 14.54 11.03
C ASP A 157 -24.79 15.04 10.98
N ASN A 158 -25.09 16.13 11.70
CA ASN A 158 -26.38 16.81 11.76
C ASN A 158 -26.58 17.82 10.61
N GLU A 159 -25.50 18.41 10.10
CA GLU A 159 -25.55 19.32 8.95
C GLU A 159 -25.93 18.57 7.65
N THR A 160 -26.55 19.29 6.73
CA THR A 160 -26.89 18.78 5.39
C THR A 160 -25.91 19.33 4.36
N PHE A 161 -25.37 18.43 3.54
CA PHE A 161 -24.42 18.74 2.48
C PHE A 161 -24.93 18.24 1.14
N ASP A 162 -24.75 19.05 0.10
CA ASP A 162 -25.06 18.67 -1.26
C ASP A 162 -23.86 17.99 -1.90
N CYS A 163 -24.05 16.75 -2.38
CA CYS A 163 -22.97 16.04 -3.03
C CYS A 163 -22.85 16.46 -4.50
N GLU A 164 -21.68 16.96 -4.91
CA GLU A 164 -21.42 17.39 -6.30
C GLU A 164 -21.52 16.26 -7.34
N VAL A 165 -21.47 14.99 -6.92
CA VAL A 165 -21.47 13.82 -7.83
C VAL A 165 -22.88 13.38 -8.16
N CYS A 166 -23.74 13.21 -7.14
CA CYS A 166 -25.12 12.79 -7.34
C CYS A 166 -26.12 13.96 -7.34
N LEU A 167 -25.68 15.18 -6.99
CA LEU A 167 -26.49 16.39 -6.89
C LEU A 167 -27.68 16.25 -5.92
N GLU A 168 -27.55 15.37 -4.92
CA GLU A 168 -28.56 15.14 -3.90
C GLU A 168 -28.12 15.66 -2.53
N PRO A 169 -29.03 16.26 -1.75
CA PRO A 169 -28.76 16.63 -0.35
C PRO A 169 -28.64 15.37 0.50
N LYS A 170 -27.57 15.30 1.29
CA LYS A 170 -27.28 14.19 2.21
C LYS A 170 -26.96 14.75 3.59
N LYS A 171 -27.36 14.04 4.65
CA LYS A 171 -26.89 14.34 6.01
C LYS A 171 -25.39 14.07 6.10
N GLY A 172 -24.66 14.83 6.91
CA GLY A 172 -23.21 14.64 7.05
C GLY A 172 -22.83 13.24 7.55
N SER A 173 -23.71 12.56 8.28
CA SER A 173 -23.55 11.16 8.68
C SER A 173 -23.39 10.18 7.50
N MET A 174 -23.93 10.56 6.32
CA MET A 174 -23.81 9.82 5.07
C MET A 174 -22.76 10.42 4.13
N CYS A 175 -22.04 11.45 4.57
CA CYS A 175 -21.01 12.13 3.83
C CYS A 175 -19.64 11.92 4.48
N TYR A 176 -18.60 12.18 3.71
CA TYR A 176 -17.24 12.19 4.19
C TYR A 176 -16.56 13.48 3.75
N ARG A 177 -15.89 14.14 4.71
CA ARG A 177 -15.09 15.35 4.48
C ARG A 177 -13.63 14.98 4.29
N MET A 178 -13.06 15.33 3.15
CA MET A 178 -11.66 15.05 2.83
C MET A 178 -10.72 15.86 3.73
N GLN A 179 -9.79 15.20 4.43
CA GLN A 179 -8.88 15.87 5.38
C GLN A 179 -7.91 16.87 4.69
N ARG A 180 -7.48 16.57 3.46
CA ARG A 180 -6.47 17.36 2.73
C ARG A 180 -7.03 18.52 1.91
N CYS A 181 -8.31 18.51 1.57
CA CYS A 181 -8.93 19.50 0.66
C CYS A 181 -10.34 19.95 1.07
N SER A 182 -10.85 19.50 2.22
CA SER A 182 -12.14 19.86 2.82
C SER A 182 -13.41 19.64 1.96
N HIS A 183 -13.30 19.11 0.74
CA HIS A 183 -14.46 18.76 -0.08
C HIS A 183 -15.30 17.64 0.57
N VAL A 184 -16.61 17.76 0.44
CA VAL A 184 -17.58 16.85 1.06
C VAL A 184 -18.30 16.06 -0.03
N PHE A 185 -18.31 14.73 0.10
CA PHE A 185 -19.01 13.85 -0.84
C PHE A 185 -19.82 12.79 -0.11
N CYS A 186 -20.85 12.28 -0.78
CA CYS A 186 -21.63 11.16 -0.26
C CYS A 186 -20.77 9.90 -0.20
N ILE A 187 -20.90 9.11 0.87
CA ILE A 187 -20.12 7.89 1.09
C ILE A 187 -20.33 6.90 -0.06
N ALA A 188 -21.57 6.72 -0.52
CA ALA A 188 -21.89 5.83 -1.64
C ALA A 188 -21.14 6.23 -2.93
N CYS A 189 -21.12 7.53 -3.22
CA CYS A 189 -20.44 8.11 -4.38
C CYS A 189 -18.93 7.85 -4.32
N LEU A 190 -18.32 8.04 -3.15
CA LEU A 190 -16.90 7.76 -2.93
C LEU A 190 -16.59 6.28 -3.05
N GLN A 191 -17.41 5.42 -2.44
CA GLN A 191 -17.26 3.97 -2.52
C GLN A 191 -17.32 3.51 -3.98
N ASP A 192 -18.36 3.89 -4.71
CA ASP A 192 -18.54 3.48 -6.10
C ASP A 192 -17.39 3.96 -6.98
N TYR A 193 -16.98 5.22 -6.84
CA TYR A 193 -15.86 5.76 -7.60
C TYR A 193 -14.55 5.03 -7.34
N TYR A 194 -14.15 4.90 -6.07
CA TYR A 194 -12.88 4.25 -5.74
C TYR A 194 -12.91 2.76 -6.05
N ASN A 195 -14.04 2.08 -5.81
CA ASN A 195 -14.21 0.68 -6.20
C ASN A 195 -14.05 0.51 -7.72
N ASN A 196 -14.60 1.41 -8.53
CA ASN A 196 -14.45 1.36 -9.98
C ASN A 196 -13.01 1.67 -10.42
N CYS A 197 -12.37 2.71 -9.88
CA CYS A 197 -10.96 3.00 -10.15
C CYS A 197 -10.04 1.83 -9.80
N ILE A 198 -10.28 1.14 -8.67
CA ILE A 198 -9.50 -0.01 -8.23
C ILE A 198 -9.77 -1.24 -9.11
N LYS A 199 -11.03 -1.47 -9.50
CA LYS A 199 -11.40 -2.57 -10.43
C LYS A 199 -10.77 -2.41 -11.80
N GLU A 200 -10.76 -1.19 -12.33
CA GLU A 200 -10.17 -0.84 -13.63
C GLU A 200 -8.63 -0.73 -13.61
N GLY A 201 -8.00 -0.73 -12.43
CA GLY A 201 -6.55 -0.55 -12.31
C GLY A 201 -6.09 0.91 -12.48
N ASN A 202 -7.02 1.86 -12.45
CA ASN A 202 -6.81 3.30 -12.57
C ASN A 202 -6.42 3.91 -11.21
N VAL A 203 -5.32 3.43 -10.62
CA VAL A 203 -4.83 3.90 -9.31
C VAL A 203 -4.41 5.38 -9.27
N ASN A 204 -4.09 5.97 -10.44
CA ASN A 204 -3.75 7.39 -10.55
C ASN A 204 -4.97 8.31 -10.42
N ASN A 205 -6.18 7.76 -10.56
CA ASN A 205 -7.43 8.50 -10.39
C ASN A 205 -7.97 8.41 -8.95
N VAL A 206 -7.27 7.70 -8.06
CA VAL A 206 -7.64 7.62 -6.63
C VAL A 206 -7.18 8.90 -5.94
N LYS A 207 -7.90 9.98 -6.24
CA LYS A 207 -7.74 11.34 -5.71
C LYS A 207 -9.10 11.93 -5.34
N CYS A 208 -9.11 13.18 -4.88
CA CYS A 208 -10.35 13.90 -4.63
C CYS A 208 -11.16 14.06 -5.93
N MET A 209 -12.48 13.87 -5.84
CA MET A 209 -13.39 13.93 -6.99
C MET A 209 -13.64 15.35 -7.51
N SER A 210 -13.55 16.37 -6.65
CA SER A 210 -13.79 17.76 -7.07
C SER A 210 -12.80 18.17 -8.16
N THR A 211 -13.33 18.78 -9.22
CA THR A 211 -12.56 19.29 -10.37
C THR A 211 -11.67 20.47 -10.01
N ASP A 212 -11.98 21.16 -8.91
CA ASP A 212 -11.24 22.34 -8.45
C ASP A 212 -10.12 21.94 -7.48
N CYS A 213 -10.13 20.70 -7.01
CA CYS A 213 -9.12 20.16 -6.12
C CYS A 213 -7.79 19.95 -6.85
N GLY A 214 -6.82 20.83 -6.58
CA GLY A 214 -5.47 20.78 -7.16
C GLY A 214 -5.15 21.89 -8.17
N ASN A 215 -6.13 22.75 -8.50
CA ASN A 215 -5.92 23.88 -9.42
C ASN A 215 -5.37 25.14 -8.73
N SER A 216 -5.33 25.18 -7.39
CA SER A 216 -5.12 26.41 -6.60
C SER A 216 -3.80 26.43 -5.82
N GLY A 217 -2.66 26.06 -6.43
CA GLY A 217 -1.36 26.12 -5.77
C GLY A 217 -0.14 26.05 -6.70
N LYS A 218 1.00 26.61 -6.26
CA LYS A 218 2.29 26.69 -6.99
C LYS A 218 2.97 25.33 -7.26
N GLU A 219 2.41 24.22 -6.77
CA GLU A 219 2.87 22.87 -7.07
C GLU A 219 1.68 22.03 -7.53
N LYS A 220 1.61 21.72 -8.83
CA LYS A 220 0.65 20.79 -9.44
C LYS A 220 0.99 19.34 -9.05
N LYS A 221 0.94 19.02 -7.76
CA LYS A 221 1.12 17.63 -7.30
C LYS A 221 -0.24 16.98 -7.19
N ASP A 222 -0.51 16.00 -8.06
CA ASP A 222 -1.66 15.09 -7.94
C ASP A 222 -1.58 14.41 -6.57
N ARG A 223 -2.38 14.89 -5.61
CA ARG A 223 -2.43 14.34 -4.25
C ARG A 223 -3.22 13.03 -4.27
N LEU A 224 -2.55 11.95 -4.64
CA LEU A 224 -3.10 10.60 -4.53
C LEU A 224 -3.40 10.27 -3.06
N LEU A 225 -4.47 9.52 -2.83
CA LEU A 225 -4.82 9.05 -1.49
C LEU A 225 -3.94 7.87 -1.09
N SER A 226 -3.48 7.91 0.15
CA SER A 226 -2.75 6.80 0.77
C SER A 226 -3.70 5.67 1.18
N PRO A 227 -3.19 4.42 1.33
CA PRO A 227 -3.99 3.33 1.88
C PRO A 227 -4.61 3.65 3.25
N LYS A 228 -3.89 4.38 4.12
CA LYS A 228 -4.41 4.84 5.42
C LYS A 228 -5.61 5.76 5.27
N GLU A 229 -5.59 6.70 4.33
CA GLU A 229 -6.73 7.58 4.04
C GLU A 229 -7.92 6.82 3.45
N LEU A 230 -7.68 5.83 2.58
CA LEU A 230 -8.73 4.97 2.05
C LEU A 230 -9.39 4.10 3.13
N LEU A 231 -8.66 3.74 4.20
CA LEU A 231 -9.21 3.03 5.36
C LEU A 231 -10.06 3.93 6.28
N GLN A 232 -9.86 5.24 6.26
CA GLN A 232 -10.71 6.20 6.98
C GLN A 232 -12.07 6.37 6.29
N ILE A 233 -12.10 6.21 4.97
CA ILE A 233 -13.33 6.12 4.18
C ILE A 233 -13.89 4.71 4.40
N PRO A 234 -15.22 4.53 4.53
CA PRO A 234 -15.82 3.21 4.76
C PRO A 234 -15.80 2.32 3.49
N ILE A 235 -14.63 2.10 2.89
CA ILE A 235 -14.41 1.23 1.73
C ILE A 235 -14.09 -0.19 2.25
N PRO A 236 -14.50 -1.26 1.55
CA PRO A 236 -14.13 -2.63 1.92
C PRO A 236 -12.61 -2.81 1.94
N ARG A 237 -12.08 -3.46 2.99
CA ARG A 237 -10.62 -3.68 3.17
C ARG A 237 -9.98 -4.40 1.98
N ASP A 238 -10.67 -5.36 1.39
CA ASP A 238 -10.22 -6.09 0.19
C ASP A 238 -9.88 -5.15 -0.98
N GLN A 239 -10.62 -4.05 -1.13
CA GLN A 239 -10.36 -3.07 -2.19
C GLN A 239 -9.13 -2.22 -1.87
N VAL A 240 -8.91 -1.88 -0.60
CA VAL A 240 -7.70 -1.15 -0.18
C VAL A 240 -6.45 -2.02 -0.33
N GLU A 241 -6.52 -3.31 0.00
CA GLU A 241 -5.44 -4.27 -0.27
C GLU A 241 -5.16 -4.39 -1.77
N ARG A 242 -6.21 -4.49 -2.58
CA ARG A 242 -6.08 -4.51 -4.04
C ARG A 242 -5.45 -3.22 -4.57
N TYR A 243 -5.85 -2.06 -4.07
CA TYR A 243 -5.24 -0.76 -4.42
C TYR A 243 -3.74 -0.75 -4.10
N ALA A 244 -3.37 -1.16 -2.89
CA ALA A 244 -1.98 -1.19 -2.45
C ALA A 244 -1.13 -2.14 -3.32
N ASN A 245 -1.67 -3.32 -3.65
CA ASN A 245 -1.01 -4.29 -4.54
C ASN A 245 -0.84 -3.76 -5.97
N ILE A 246 -1.87 -3.10 -6.55
CA ILE A 246 -1.77 -2.51 -7.89
C ILE A 246 -0.75 -1.36 -7.90
N LYS A 247 -0.75 -0.52 -6.87
CA LYS A 247 0.22 0.58 -6.74
C LYS A 247 1.65 0.05 -6.63
N ARG A 248 1.88 -0.98 -5.81
CA ARG A 248 3.17 -1.67 -5.71
C ARG A 248 3.59 -2.28 -7.04
N LYS A 249 2.68 -2.98 -7.73
CA LYS A 249 2.94 -3.60 -9.04
C LYS A 249 3.36 -2.56 -10.08
N LYS A 250 2.65 -1.45 -10.20
CA LYS A 250 3.02 -0.37 -11.15
C LYS A 250 4.39 0.23 -10.84
N LYS A 251 4.73 0.43 -9.56
CA LYS A 251 6.06 0.93 -9.16
C LYS A 251 7.19 -0.02 -9.53
N ILE A 252 6.96 -1.31 -9.34
CA ILE A 252 7.89 -2.38 -9.72
C ILE A 252 8.05 -2.44 -11.25
N GLU A 253 6.97 -2.29 -12.01
CA GLU A 253 6.99 -2.25 -13.48
C GLU A 253 7.64 -0.98 -14.05
N SER A 254 7.52 0.15 -13.36
CA SER A 254 8.17 1.40 -13.76
C SER A 254 9.68 1.44 -13.46
N ASP A 255 10.16 0.63 -12.51
CA ASP A 255 11.56 0.64 -12.12
C ASP A 255 12.40 -0.24 -13.07
N PRO A 256 13.32 0.33 -13.88
CA PRO A 256 14.11 -0.42 -14.84
C PRO A 256 15.14 -1.35 -14.19
N THR A 257 15.36 -1.25 -12.87
CA THR A 257 16.28 -2.11 -12.14
C THR A 257 15.68 -3.47 -11.75
N ILE A 258 14.36 -3.63 -11.88
CA ILE A 258 13.65 -4.84 -11.47
C ILE A 258 13.57 -5.85 -12.62
N VAL A 259 13.96 -7.09 -12.34
CA VAL A 259 13.84 -8.22 -13.28
C VAL A 259 12.67 -9.12 -12.88
N PHE A 260 11.88 -9.54 -13.86
CA PHE A 260 10.72 -10.41 -13.69
C PHE A 260 11.06 -11.89 -13.89
N CYS A 261 10.28 -12.76 -13.26
CA CYS A 261 10.44 -14.21 -13.34
C CYS A 261 10.20 -14.71 -14.78
N PRO A 262 11.10 -15.55 -15.34
CA PRO A 262 10.99 -16.07 -16.70
C PRO A 262 9.90 -17.14 -16.90
N ARG A 263 9.27 -17.63 -15.82
CA ARG A 263 8.20 -18.62 -15.93
C ARG A 263 6.94 -17.98 -16.46
N SER A 264 6.41 -18.52 -17.55
CA SER A 264 5.18 -18.07 -18.22
C SER A 264 3.96 -18.00 -17.28
N TRP A 265 3.90 -18.83 -16.25
CA TRP A 265 2.81 -18.86 -15.28
C TRP A 265 3.03 -18.00 -14.03
N CYS A 266 4.26 -17.50 -13.81
CA CYS A 266 4.57 -16.71 -12.61
C CYS A 266 4.75 -15.24 -12.95
N GLN A 267 5.73 -14.89 -13.78
CA GLN A 267 6.09 -13.51 -14.14
C GLN A 267 6.20 -12.54 -12.93
N GLY A 268 6.39 -13.07 -11.72
CA GLY A 268 6.50 -12.30 -10.48
C GLY A 268 7.82 -11.54 -10.41
N ALA A 269 7.83 -10.42 -9.69
CA ALA A 269 9.03 -9.61 -9.52
C ALA A 269 10.10 -10.33 -8.67
N MET A 270 11.36 -9.96 -8.86
CA MET A 270 12.43 -10.37 -7.96
C MET A 270 12.26 -9.76 -6.56
N ARG A 271 12.71 -10.49 -5.53
CA ARG A 271 12.76 -9.98 -4.16
C ARG A 271 13.68 -8.78 -4.10
N THR A 272 13.18 -7.66 -3.58
CA THR A 272 13.97 -6.45 -3.33
C THR A 272 13.65 -5.87 -1.96
N GLU A 273 14.65 -5.27 -1.33
CA GLU A 273 14.46 -4.52 -0.08
C GLU A 273 13.78 -3.17 -0.33
N LYS A 274 13.84 -2.66 -1.56
CA LYS A 274 13.25 -1.39 -1.99
C LYS A 274 11.72 -1.43 -2.06
N TYR A 275 11.12 -2.56 -2.42
CA TYR A 275 9.66 -2.73 -2.53
C TYR A 275 9.20 -4.00 -1.80
N PRO A 276 9.15 -4.01 -0.46
CA PRO A 276 8.77 -5.19 0.31
C PRO A 276 7.32 -5.60 0.07
N LYS A 277 7.01 -6.89 0.29
CA LYS A 277 5.64 -7.39 0.20
C LYS A 277 4.75 -6.80 1.27
N ILE A 278 3.61 -6.28 0.82
CA ILE A 278 2.58 -5.75 1.69
C ILE A 278 2.03 -6.92 2.48
N SER A 279 2.35 -6.97 3.77
CA SER A 279 1.80 -7.94 4.73
C SER A 279 0.60 -7.37 5.47
N ASP A 280 0.57 -6.04 5.69
CA ASP A 280 -0.54 -5.32 6.29
C ASP A 280 -0.65 -3.91 5.69
N VAL A 281 -1.82 -3.57 5.14
CA VAL A 281 -2.12 -2.25 4.56
C VAL A 281 -2.12 -1.12 5.59
N THR A 282 -2.32 -1.44 6.87
CA THR A 282 -2.35 -0.44 7.96
C THR A 282 -0.96 0.10 8.29
N GLN A 283 0.10 -0.64 7.92
CA GLN A 283 1.50 -0.29 8.19
C GLN A 283 2.14 0.51 7.04
N MET A 284 1.43 0.76 5.95
CA MET A 284 1.95 1.51 4.80
C MET A 284 1.93 3.02 5.09
N ASP A 285 3.10 3.65 5.12
CA ASP A 285 3.26 5.04 5.54
C ASP A 285 2.88 6.10 4.50
N GLU A 286 2.64 7.31 4.99
CA GLU A 286 2.23 8.49 4.20
C GLU A 286 3.27 8.93 3.16
N SER A 287 4.52 8.46 3.29
CA SER A 287 5.64 8.79 2.39
C SER A 287 5.43 8.28 0.95
N ASP A 288 4.40 7.48 0.69
CA ASP A 288 4.07 6.97 -0.63
C ASP A 288 3.15 7.91 -1.44
N SER A 289 2.86 9.11 -0.91
CA SER A 289 1.97 10.13 -1.48
C SER A 289 2.62 11.02 -2.55
N GLU A 290 3.92 10.84 -2.84
CA GLU A 290 4.61 11.67 -3.82
C GLU A 290 4.46 11.10 -5.24
N ALA A 291 3.91 11.91 -6.14
CA ALA A 291 4.13 11.76 -7.57
C ALA A 291 5.62 12.00 -7.85
N GLU A 292 6.26 10.98 -8.44
CA GLU A 292 7.62 10.94 -8.98
C GLU A 292 8.55 12.11 -8.60
N VAL A 293 9.31 11.91 -7.53
CA VAL A 293 10.58 12.61 -7.34
C VAL A 293 11.68 11.59 -7.58
N GLU A 294 12.35 11.69 -8.72
CA GLU A 294 13.70 11.16 -8.89
C GLU A 294 14.58 11.85 -7.83
N THR A 295 14.79 11.17 -6.71
CA THR A 295 15.82 11.57 -5.75
C THR A 295 17.14 10.96 -6.23
N PRO A 296 18.19 11.78 -6.47
CA PRO A 296 19.47 11.26 -6.90
C PRO A 296 20.07 10.45 -5.76
N ALA A 297 20.45 9.21 -6.07
CA ALA A 297 21.14 8.31 -5.16
C ALA A 297 22.35 9.01 -4.52
N GLN A 298 22.38 9.02 -3.20
CA GLN A 298 23.57 9.37 -2.43
C GLN A 298 24.66 8.34 -2.75
N GLN A 299 25.68 8.80 -3.46
CA GLN A 299 26.95 8.10 -3.62
C GLN A 299 27.74 8.21 -2.31
N GLU A 300 28.12 7.07 -1.76
CA GLU A 300 29.26 6.98 -0.84
C GLU A 300 30.41 6.18 -1.50
N PRO A 301 31.66 6.45 -1.09
CA PRO A 301 32.70 6.86 -2.04
C PRO A 301 33.59 5.73 -2.53
N ALA A 302 34.04 5.88 -3.77
CA ALA A 302 35.12 5.13 -4.37
C ALA A 302 36.47 5.50 -3.76
N THR A 303 37.26 4.50 -3.34
CA THR A 303 38.70 4.63 -3.16
C THR A 303 39.40 4.26 -4.47
N THR A 304 40.14 5.23 -5.00
CA THR A 304 41.02 5.13 -6.16
C THR A 304 42.23 4.25 -5.87
N ASP A 305 42.64 3.44 -6.85
CA ASP A 305 44.04 3.46 -7.27
C ASP A 305 44.22 3.04 -8.74
N THR A 306 45.12 3.77 -9.38
CA THR A 306 45.41 3.83 -10.81
C THR A 306 46.23 2.64 -11.31
N ALA A 307 45.90 2.11 -12.50
CA ALA A 307 46.82 2.00 -13.66
C ALA A 307 46.18 1.14 -14.77
N GLN A 308 46.52 1.48 -16.00
CA GLN A 308 45.98 0.96 -17.25
C GLN A 308 46.14 -0.56 -17.39
N GLU A 309 45.05 -1.31 -17.59
CA GLU A 309 45.06 -2.55 -18.38
C GLU A 309 43.64 -3.01 -18.80
N LYS A 310 43.55 -3.38 -20.08
CA LYS A 310 42.51 -4.07 -20.88
C LYS A 310 41.18 -4.48 -20.20
N ARG A 311 40.07 -4.08 -20.85
CA ARG A 311 38.65 -4.46 -20.62
C ARG A 311 38.47 -5.85 -19.97
N ALA A 312 38.01 -5.86 -18.71
CA ALA A 312 37.56 -7.08 -18.03
C ALA A 312 36.05 -7.29 -18.28
N VAL A 313 35.72 -8.38 -18.97
CA VAL A 313 34.38 -8.99 -18.94
C VAL A 313 34.27 -9.75 -17.62
N GLY A 314 33.34 -9.36 -16.74
CA GLY A 314 33.01 -10.12 -15.53
C GLY A 314 32.64 -9.23 -14.34
N VAL A 315 31.34 -9.08 -14.11
CA VAL A 315 30.81 -8.70 -12.78
C VAL A 315 31.17 -9.83 -11.82
N THR A 316 31.83 -9.52 -10.71
CA THR A 316 32.21 -10.50 -9.67
C THR A 316 31.12 -10.52 -8.59
N GLY A 317 30.68 -11.71 -8.17
CA GLY A 317 29.75 -11.88 -7.03
C GLY A 317 28.34 -12.38 -7.37
N MET A 318 27.54 -12.62 -6.32
CA MET A 318 26.12 -13.05 -6.35
C MET A 318 25.19 -12.06 -7.07
N ASP A 319 25.71 -10.99 -7.65
CA ASP A 319 24.98 -9.92 -8.35
C ASP A 319 24.18 -10.39 -9.56
N ARG A 320 24.47 -11.59 -10.08
CA ARG A 320 23.67 -12.21 -11.16
C ARG A 320 22.46 -13.00 -10.66
N LEU A 321 22.36 -13.27 -9.37
CA LEU A 321 21.29 -14.07 -8.77
C LEU A 321 20.08 -13.19 -8.46
N ALA A 322 18.95 -13.47 -9.09
CA ALA A 322 17.65 -12.96 -8.70
C ALA A 322 16.79 -14.11 -8.16
N VAL A 323 16.03 -13.85 -7.09
CA VAL A 323 15.08 -14.81 -6.54
C VAL A 323 13.68 -14.24 -6.68
N CYS A 324 12.80 -14.95 -7.38
CA CYS A 324 11.40 -14.57 -7.51
C CYS A 324 10.69 -14.63 -6.15
N GLU A 325 9.94 -13.59 -5.79
CA GLU A 325 9.20 -13.56 -4.52
C GLU A 325 7.98 -14.49 -4.50
N ASP A 326 7.35 -14.75 -5.65
CA ASP A 326 6.11 -15.53 -5.74
C ASP A 326 6.35 -17.04 -5.88
N CYS A 327 7.30 -17.46 -6.73
CA CYS A 327 7.60 -18.87 -6.97
C CYS A 327 8.93 -19.37 -6.38
N SER A 328 9.67 -18.49 -5.68
CA SER A 328 10.97 -18.79 -5.07
C SER A 328 12.03 -19.34 -6.03
N LEU A 329 11.85 -19.13 -7.35
CA LEU A 329 12.83 -19.54 -8.35
C LEU A 329 14.05 -18.62 -8.28
N ALA A 330 15.22 -19.22 -8.06
CA ALA A 330 16.52 -18.58 -8.27
C ALA A 330 16.89 -18.63 -9.75
N PHE A 331 17.08 -17.48 -10.38
CA PHE A 331 17.42 -17.36 -11.80
C PHE A 331 18.52 -16.32 -12.04
N CYS A 332 19.18 -16.41 -13.20
CA CYS A 332 20.21 -15.47 -13.60
C CYS A 332 19.59 -14.27 -14.32
N VAL A 333 19.91 -13.04 -13.88
CA VAL A 333 19.39 -11.79 -14.50
C VAL A 333 19.86 -11.59 -15.95
N ILE A 334 20.94 -12.26 -16.37
CA ILE A 334 21.54 -12.10 -17.70
C ILE A 334 20.91 -13.08 -18.72
N CYS A 335 20.81 -14.36 -18.39
CA CYS A 335 20.31 -15.38 -19.33
C CYS A 335 18.87 -15.83 -19.06
N LEU A 336 18.26 -15.36 -17.97
CA LEU A 336 16.91 -15.74 -17.54
C LEU A 336 16.70 -17.25 -17.35
N ALA A 337 17.79 -18.02 -17.23
CA ALA A 337 17.75 -19.44 -16.90
C ALA A 337 17.82 -19.66 -15.38
N SER A 338 17.54 -20.89 -14.94
CA SER A 338 17.74 -21.28 -13.54
C SER A 338 19.19 -21.02 -13.12
N TRP A 339 19.37 -20.59 -11.87
CA TRP A 339 20.69 -20.19 -11.35
C TRP A 339 21.74 -21.28 -11.55
N HIS A 340 22.80 -20.95 -12.30
CA HIS A 340 23.86 -21.89 -12.70
C HIS A 340 25.19 -21.63 -11.99
N GLY A 341 25.21 -20.79 -10.94
CA GLY A 341 26.41 -20.47 -10.16
C GLY A 341 27.31 -19.40 -10.78
N ASP A 342 28.30 -18.95 -10.01
CA ASP A 342 29.15 -17.81 -10.37
C ASP A 342 30.23 -18.17 -11.43
N PHE A 343 30.64 -19.44 -11.50
CA PHE A 343 31.74 -19.86 -12.38
C PHE A 343 31.30 -20.28 -13.79
N VAL A 344 30.00 -20.33 -14.07
CA VAL A 344 29.46 -20.71 -15.38
C VAL A 344 29.33 -19.46 -16.26
N ARG A 345 29.93 -19.52 -17.45
CA ARG A 345 29.83 -18.45 -18.46
C ARG A 345 28.38 -18.29 -18.88
N CYS A 346 27.89 -17.06 -18.78
CA CYS A 346 26.51 -16.70 -19.04
C CYS A 346 26.47 -15.67 -20.18
N GLU A 347 25.89 -16.06 -21.31
CA GLU A 347 25.68 -15.17 -22.46
C GLU A 347 24.21 -14.77 -22.54
N GLN A 348 23.93 -13.55 -22.99
CA GLN A 348 22.56 -13.09 -23.22
C GLN A 348 21.93 -13.95 -24.30
N ARG A 349 20.91 -14.75 -23.96
CA ARG A 349 20.07 -15.36 -24.99
C ARG A 349 19.14 -14.28 -25.51
N GLY A 350 19.47 -13.71 -26.66
CA GLY A 350 18.49 -13.00 -27.45
C GLY A 350 17.39 -13.99 -27.83
N ALA A 351 16.12 -13.64 -27.59
CA ALA A 351 14.98 -14.48 -27.99
C ALA A 351 14.89 -14.67 -29.52
N ASP A 352 15.60 -13.84 -30.30
CA ASP A 352 15.52 -13.75 -31.76
C ASP A 352 16.85 -13.99 -32.51
N GLN A 353 17.87 -14.59 -31.88
CA GLN A 353 19.13 -14.87 -32.58
C GLN A 353 19.65 -16.28 -32.30
N LEU A 354 19.01 -17.26 -32.93
CA LEU A 354 19.78 -18.37 -33.49
C LEU A 354 19.76 -18.13 -34.99
N THR A 355 20.90 -17.70 -35.55
CA THR A 355 21.04 -17.63 -37.00
C THR A 355 20.81 -19.02 -37.59
N GLU A 356 20.42 -19.14 -38.87
CA GLU A 356 20.28 -20.45 -39.53
C GLU A 356 21.57 -21.29 -39.39
N GLU A 357 22.72 -20.63 -39.37
CA GLU A 357 24.03 -21.23 -39.12
C GLU A 357 24.18 -21.77 -37.69
N ASP A 358 23.68 -21.06 -36.67
CA ASP A 358 23.69 -21.52 -35.28
C ASP A 358 22.75 -22.70 -35.04
N GLN A 359 21.57 -22.69 -35.69
CA GLN A 359 20.65 -23.83 -35.65
C GLN A 359 21.27 -25.06 -36.33
N ALA A 360 21.92 -24.86 -37.48
CA ALA A 360 22.65 -25.93 -38.17
C ALA A 360 23.81 -26.47 -37.32
N SER A 361 24.56 -25.59 -36.65
CA SER A 361 25.65 -25.96 -35.74
C SER A 361 25.14 -26.75 -34.52
N LEU A 362 24.04 -26.31 -33.90
CA LEU A 362 23.42 -27.02 -32.78
C LEU A 362 22.86 -28.38 -33.20
N ASN A 363 22.18 -28.46 -34.34
CA ASN A 363 21.69 -29.72 -34.89
C ASN A 363 22.84 -30.68 -35.20
N PHE A 364 23.94 -30.19 -35.76
CA PHE A 364 25.14 -30.98 -36.01
C PHE A 364 25.75 -31.53 -34.71
N ILE A 365 25.85 -30.71 -33.67
CA ILE A 365 26.38 -31.14 -32.36
C ILE A 365 25.46 -32.20 -31.74
N LEU A 366 24.14 -32.02 -31.78
CA LEU A 366 23.18 -32.98 -31.23
C LEU A 366 23.17 -34.31 -31.99
N GLN A 367 23.34 -34.28 -33.32
CA GLN A 367 23.38 -35.47 -34.15
C GLN A 367 24.68 -36.26 -34.02
N ASN A 368 25.79 -35.59 -33.67
CA ASN A 368 27.13 -36.19 -33.73
C ASN A 368 27.81 -36.35 -32.36
N THR A 369 27.13 -36.02 -31.26
CA THR A 369 27.69 -36.13 -29.90
C THR A 369 26.68 -36.71 -28.92
N SER A 370 27.18 -37.33 -27.86
CA SER A 370 26.35 -37.79 -26.74
C SER A 370 26.57 -36.89 -25.52
N PRO A 371 25.51 -36.39 -24.86
CA PRO A 371 25.66 -35.53 -23.69
C PRO A 371 26.08 -36.35 -22.46
N CYS A 372 26.91 -35.75 -21.61
CA CYS A 372 27.24 -36.34 -20.32
C CYS A 372 26.00 -36.36 -19.39
N PRO A 373 25.68 -37.46 -18.69
CA PRO A 373 24.52 -37.51 -17.79
C PRO A 373 24.61 -36.58 -16.57
N THR A 374 25.80 -36.13 -16.19
CA THR A 374 26.00 -35.29 -14.99
C THR A 374 26.06 -33.80 -15.31
N CYS A 375 26.76 -33.42 -16.39
CA CYS A 375 26.98 -32.00 -16.72
C CYS A 375 26.47 -31.60 -18.11
N SER A 376 25.85 -32.53 -18.86
CA SER A 376 25.26 -32.31 -20.18
C SER A 376 26.20 -31.81 -21.28
N VAL A 377 27.52 -31.79 -21.02
CA VAL A 377 28.51 -31.38 -22.02
C VAL A 377 28.49 -32.37 -23.20
N PRO A 378 28.37 -31.89 -24.46
CA PRO A 378 28.48 -32.69 -25.66
C PRO A 378 29.82 -33.44 -25.71
N CYS A 379 29.78 -34.77 -25.81
CA CYS A 379 30.98 -35.61 -25.90
C CYS A 379 30.99 -36.33 -27.25
N GLN A 380 32.12 -36.29 -27.97
CA GLN A 380 32.33 -37.02 -29.22
C GLN A 380 33.32 -38.17 -28.99
N LYS A 381 33.12 -39.31 -29.66
CA LYS A 381 34.00 -40.47 -29.51
C LYS A 381 35.05 -40.48 -30.63
N SER A 382 36.32 -40.35 -30.25
CA SER A 382 37.43 -40.35 -31.22
C SER A 382 37.85 -41.76 -31.65
N HIS A 383 37.96 -42.71 -30.71
CA HIS A 383 38.28 -44.13 -30.93
C HIS A 383 38.03 -44.93 -29.64
N GLY A 384 37.91 -46.26 -29.74
CA GLY A 384 37.88 -47.17 -28.58
C GLY A 384 36.48 -47.61 -28.13
N CYS A 385 36.31 -47.95 -26.87
CA CYS A 385 35.06 -48.54 -26.36
C CYS A 385 33.97 -47.48 -26.08
N ASN A 386 32.71 -47.92 -26.01
CA ASN A 386 31.55 -47.07 -25.69
C ASN A 386 31.44 -46.68 -24.19
N HIS A 387 32.39 -47.10 -23.36
CA HIS A 387 32.57 -46.53 -22.03
C HIS A 387 33.40 -45.25 -22.14
N MET A 388 32.76 -44.11 -21.91
CA MET A 388 33.39 -42.80 -21.95
C MET A 388 33.53 -42.20 -20.55
N THR A 389 34.57 -41.38 -20.37
CA THR A 389 34.77 -40.58 -19.16
C THR A 389 34.71 -39.11 -19.57
N CYS A 390 33.78 -38.35 -18.99
CA CYS A 390 33.61 -36.95 -19.34
C CYS A 390 34.87 -36.14 -19.03
N ALA A 391 35.37 -35.36 -19.99
CA ALA A 391 36.58 -34.56 -19.82
C ALA A 391 36.45 -33.50 -18.70
N GLN A 392 35.23 -32.94 -18.54
CA GLN A 392 34.91 -31.87 -17.60
C GLN A 392 34.63 -32.39 -16.18
N CYS A 393 33.63 -33.26 -16.01
CA CYS A 393 33.19 -33.71 -14.67
C CYS A 393 33.72 -35.08 -14.26
N LYS A 394 34.54 -35.74 -15.10
CA LYS A 394 35.10 -37.10 -14.88
C LYS A 394 34.09 -38.21 -14.62
N THR A 395 32.81 -37.98 -14.93
CA THR A 395 31.76 -39.01 -14.84
C THR A 395 31.97 -40.10 -15.90
N HIS A 396 31.84 -41.36 -15.50
CA HIS A 396 31.81 -42.53 -16.39
C HIS A 396 30.39 -42.72 -16.94
N PHE A 397 30.24 -42.88 -18.26
CA PHE A 397 28.93 -43.05 -18.89
C PHE A 397 29.01 -43.87 -20.19
N CYS A 398 27.88 -44.42 -20.60
CA CYS A 398 27.74 -45.18 -21.84
C CYS A 398 27.48 -44.22 -23.01
N TYR A 399 28.30 -44.27 -24.05
CA TYR A 399 28.16 -43.44 -25.24
C TYR A 399 26.90 -43.76 -26.05
N LEU A 400 26.42 -45.02 -26.00
CA LEU A 400 25.29 -45.44 -26.82
C LEU A 400 23.95 -44.90 -26.30
N CYS A 401 23.77 -44.91 -24.98
CA CYS A 401 22.48 -44.60 -24.34
C CYS A 401 22.55 -43.40 -23.38
N GLY A 402 23.73 -42.80 -23.19
CA GLY A 402 23.94 -41.68 -22.27
C GLY A 402 23.81 -42.04 -20.79
N SER A 403 23.63 -43.31 -20.42
CA SER A 403 23.44 -43.69 -19.02
C SER A 403 24.73 -43.56 -18.23
N TRP A 404 24.61 -43.11 -16.99
CA TRP A 404 25.70 -43.14 -16.01
C TRP A 404 26.20 -44.58 -15.78
N LEU A 405 27.52 -44.73 -15.62
CA LEU A 405 28.19 -46.00 -15.35
C LEU A 405 28.94 -45.92 -14.02
N ASP A 406 28.88 -47.02 -13.26
CA ASP A 406 29.60 -47.13 -11.99
C ASP A 406 31.13 -47.16 -12.23
N PRO A 407 31.91 -46.23 -11.63
CA PRO A 407 33.37 -46.20 -11.76
C PRO A 407 34.06 -47.50 -11.30
N GLY A 408 33.49 -48.21 -10.33
CA GLY A 408 34.04 -49.47 -9.81
C GLY A 408 33.79 -50.66 -10.73
N ARG A 409 32.74 -50.62 -11.57
CA ARG A 409 32.34 -51.71 -12.48
C ARG A 409 31.76 -51.18 -13.81
N PRO A 410 32.53 -50.41 -14.59
CA PRO A 410 32.00 -49.67 -15.74
C PRO A 410 31.48 -50.57 -16.89
N TYR A 411 32.02 -51.78 -17.03
CA TYR A 411 31.67 -52.70 -18.12
C TYR A 411 30.40 -53.54 -17.85
N LEU A 412 29.84 -53.49 -16.64
CA LEU A 412 28.67 -54.30 -16.28
C LEU A 412 27.46 -53.99 -17.15
N HIS A 413 27.28 -52.71 -17.50
CA HIS A 413 26.19 -52.25 -18.37
C HIS A 413 26.16 -52.94 -19.74
N PHE A 414 27.32 -53.25 -20.32
CA PHE A 414 27.43 -53.93 -21.62
C PHE A 414 27.28 -55.45 -21.50
N ASN A 415 27.40 -56.01 -20.31
CA ASN A 415 27.26 -57.43 -20.05
C ASN A 415 25.88 -57.79 -19.46
N ASP A 416 25.03 -56.81 -19.17
CA ASP A 416 23.70 -57.03 -18.63
C ASP A 416 22.66 -57.25 -19.75
N VAL A 417 22.06 -58.44 -19.76
CA VAL A 417 21.02 -58.84 -20.73
C VAL A 417 19.75 -57.97 -20.59
N LYS A 418 19.57 -57.30 -19.44
CA LYS A 418 18.44 -56.39 -19.21
C LYS A 418 18.53 -55.12 -20.05
N VAL A 419 19.74 -54.67 -20.41
CA VAL A 419 19.95 -53.47 -21.24
C VAL A 419 20.05 -53.88 -22.71
N LYS A 420 18.91 -54.26 -23.31
CA LYS A 420 18.84 -54.80 -24.68
C LYS A 420 19.51 -53.91 -25.75
N SER A 421 19.52 -52.58 -25.55
CA SER A 421 20.09 -51.62 -26.49
C SER A 421 21.63 -51.55 -26.47
N CYS A 422 22.27 -51.94 -25.36
CA CYS A 422 23.72 -51.83 -25.15
C CYS A 422 24.41 -53.17 -24.85
N TYR A 423 23.65 -54.25 -24.68
CA TYR A 423 24.17 -55.59 -24.42
C TYR A 423 25.10 -56.06 -25.54
N ARG A 424 26.33 -56.45 -25.17
CA ARG A 424 27.46 -56.85 -26.04
C ARG A 424 27.93 -55.79 -27.04
N ARG A 425 27.51 -54.53 -26.91
CA ARG A 425 27.87 -53.43 -27.81
C ARG A 425 28.98 -52.54 -27.28
N LEU A 426 29.90 -53.09 -26.47
CA LEU A 426 31.00 -52.31 -25.88
C LEU A 426 31.94 -51.74 -26.95
N MET A 427 32.19 -52.51 -28.01
CA MET A 427 33.13 -52.18 -29.08
C MET A 427 32.43 -51.75 -30.38
N ASP A 428 31.11 -51.58 -30.36
CA ASP A 428 30.37 -51.10 -31.54
C ASP A 428 30.85 -49.68 -31.87
N GLY A 429 31.22 -49.46 -33.14
CA GLY A 429 31.80 -48.19 -33.58
C GLY A 429 33.16 -47.89 -32.93
N ALA A 430 33.99 -48.90 -32.65
CA ALA A 430 35.30 -48.70 -32.01
C ALA A 430 36.31 -47.89 -32.83
N GLU A 431 36.06 -47.72 -34.11
CA GLU A 431 36.85 -46.91 -35.03
C GLU A 431 36.63 -45.40 -34.81
N GLY A 432 35.61 -45.01 -34.03
CA GLY A 432 35.26 -43.62 -33.75
C GLY A 432 34.41 -42.97 -34.84
N ASP A 433 33.93 -41.75 -34.58
CA ASP A 433 32.90 -41.12 -35.43
C ASP A 433 33.45 -40.42 -36.69
N MET A 434 34.76 -40.53 -36.99
CA MET A 434 35.46 -39.64 -37.94
C MET A 434 36.11 -40.29 -39.18
N LEU A 435 35.98 -41.61 -39.41
CA LEU A 435 36.92 -42.32 -40.30
C LEU A 435 36.57 -42.45 -41.79
N ASN A 436 35.50 -41.84 -42.34
CA ASN A 436 35.19 -41.97 -43.78
C ASN A 436 34.64 -40.69 -44.47
N GLY A 437 34.84 -39.50 -43.91
CA GLY A 437 34.26 -38.27 -44.45
C GLY A 437 32.73 -38.16 -44.33
N ASN A 438 32.06 -39.28 -43.99
CA ASN A 438 30.69 -39.36 -43.51
C ASN A 438 30.71 -39.77 -42.04
N ILE A 439 30.04 -38.99 -41.20
CA ILE A 439 29.91 -39.23 -39.76
C ILE A 439 28.88 -40.37 -39.58
N GLN A 440 29.34 -41.58 -39.28
CA GLN A 440 28.47 -42.69 -38.88
C GLN A 440 28.32 -42.68 -37.35
N PHE A 441 27.46 -41.81 -36.84
CA PHE A 441 27.16 -41.74 -35.42
C PHE A 441 26.48 -43.04 -34.96
N ALA A 442 27.18 -43.84 -34.15
CA ALA A 442 26.70 -45.12 -33.63
C ALA A 442 25.88 -44.99 -32.32
N GLY A 443 25.80 -43.77 -31.76
CA GLY A 443 24.99 -43.46 -30.58
C GLY A 443 23.52 -43.39 -30.95
N ALA A 444 22.65 -44.03 -30.17
CA ALA A 444 21.22 -44.00 -30.43
C ALA A 444 20.52 -43.29 -29.27
N ARG A 445 20.02 -42.08 -29.53
CA ARG A 445 18.64 -41.80 -29.12
C ARG A 445 17.74 -42.36 -30.21
N GLY A 446 17.56 -43.68 -30.20
CA GLY A 446 16.77 -44.38 -31.23
C GLY A 446 15.33 -43.85 -31.36
N ALA A 447 14.81 -43.16 -30.36
CA ALA A 447 13.52 -42.47 -30.44
C ALA A 447 13.57 -41.16 -31.25
N GLU A 448 14.69 -40.44 -31.25
CA GLU A 448 14.82 -39.13 -31.90
C GLU A 448 15.09 -39.25 -33.40
N GLN A 449 15.85 -40.25 -33.85
CA GLN A 449 16.02 -40.53 -35.28
C GLN A 449 14.72 -41.02 -35.92
N ILE A 450 13.92 -41.80 -35.18
CA ILE A 450 12.59 -42.23 -35.63
C ILE A 450 11.64 -41.03 -35.68
N ALA A 451 11.64 -40.17 -34.65
CA ALA A 451 10.83 -38.96 -34.63
C ALA A 451 11.18 -38.03 -35.80
N ALA A 452 12.47 -37.77 -36.04
CA ALA A 452 12.93 -36.94 -37.17
C ALA A 452 12.53 -37.52 -38.53
N PHE A 453 12.65 -38.84 -38.72
CA PHE A 453 12.20 -39.51 -39.94
C PHE A 453 10.70 -39.35 -40.18
N TRP A 454 9.86 -39.54 -39.14
CA TRP A 454 8.42 -39.35 -39.26
C TRP A 454 8.01 -37.89 -39.47
N GLU A 455 8.79 -36.95 -38.92
CA GLU A 455 8.57 -35.51 -39.08
C GLU A 455 8.89 -35.07 -40.52
N GLU A 456 10.01 -35.52 -41.09
CA GLU A 456 10.35 -35.29 -42.51
C GLU A 456 9.31 -35.91 -43.46
N GLU A 457 8.86 -37.13 -43.18
CA GLU A 457 7.86 -37.81 -44.03
C GLU A 457 6.47 -37.15 -43.91
N ALA A 458 6.10 -36.63 -42.73
CA ALA A 458 4.88 -35.87 -42.54
C ALA A 458 4.91 -34.54 -43.32
N VAL A 459 6.04 -33.84 -43.35
CA VAL A 459 6.22 -32.62 -44.15
C VAL A 459 6.12 -32.92 -45.64
N ARG A 460 6.70 -34.02 -46.12
CA ARG A 460 6.57 -34.46 -47.52
C ARG A 460 5.11 -34.73 -47.90
N ILE A 461 4.40 -35.49 -47.08
CA ILE A 461 2.98 -35.81 -47.32
C ILE A 461 2.14 -34.53 -47.34
N GLN A 462 2.41 -33.57 -46.44
CA GLN A 462 1.70 -32.29 -46.42
C GLN A 462 1.97 -31.45 -47.67
N MET A 463 3.20 -31.47 -48.20
CA MET A 463 3.53 -30.80 -49.46
C MET A 463 2.87 -31.46 -50.68
N GLU A 464 2.77 -32.79 -50.70
CA GLU A 464 2.05 -33.54 -51.74
C GLU A 464 0.55 -33.22 -51.71
N ILE A 465 -0.08 -33.18 -50.53
CA ILE A 465 -1.49 -32.78 -50.37
C ILE A 465 -1.73 -31.34 -50.84
N ASN A 466 -0.87 -30.40 -50.44
CA ASN A 466 -0.99 -29.00 -50.84
C ASN A 466 -0.78 -28.79 -52.36
N ALA A 467 -0.08 -29.70 -53.03
CA ALA A 467 0.13 -29.67 -54.48
C ALA A 467 -1.02 -30.31 -55.28
N GLU A 468 -1.83 -31.18 -54.66
CA GLU A 468 -3.04 -31.76 -55.28
C GLU A 468 -4.28 -30.87 -55.11
N GLU A 469 -4.29 -29.97 -54.11
CA GLU A 469 -5.40 -29.03 -53.84
C GLU A 469 -5.27 -27.65 -54.51
N GLY A 470 -4.15 -27.37 -55.20
CA GLY A 470 -3.91 -26.14 -55.98
C GLY A 470 -3.96 -26.37 -57.48
#